data_AF-A0A5C4X4N5-F1
#
_entry.id   AF-A0A5C4X4N5-F1
#
_cell.length_a   1.000
_cell.length_b   1.000
_cell.length_c   1.000
_cell.angle_alpha   90.00
_cell.angle_beta   90.00
_cell.angle_gamma   90.00
#
_symmetry.space_group_name_H-M   'P 1'
#
loop_
_entity.id
_entity.type
_entity.pdbx_description
1 polymer ?
#
loop_
_entity_poly.entity_id
_entity_poly.type
_entity_poly.pdbx_seq_one_letter_code
_entity_poly.pdbx_strand_id
1 'polypeptide(L)'
;MTHHPQMIQPGGFPPGGVPAKKPSVVPGILLIIAGVLGLGVGLCILVIPMFLFLLGGGGNVDAFDDFASGFFITGFVVAVVSVLVLIAGIVLTTVVARKRRRMRPQVRMVRPPGGPPFQQTPGGPPTPRR
;
A
#
# COMPACT_ATOMS: atom_id res chain seq x y z
N MET A 1 -39.63 -17.59 46.50
CA MET A 1 -39.24 -16.17 46.59
C MET A 1 -37.92 -16.10 47.33
N THR A 2 -36.83 -15.84 46.62
CA THR A 2 -35.55 -15.42 47.19
C THR A 2 -34.80 -14.64 46.11
N HIS A 3 -34.22 -13.53 46.54
CA HIS A 3 -33.94 -12.34 45.75
C HIS A 3 -32.66 -12.44 44.92
N HIS A 4 -32.66 -11.81 43.75
CA HIS A 4 -31.45 -11.41 43.02
C HIS A 4 -30.65 -10.40 43.85
N PRO A 5 -29.34 -10.61 44.07
CA PRO A 5 -28.42 -9.52 44.31
C PRO A 5 -27.90 -9.03 42.95
N GLN A 6 -28.38 -7.86 42.52
CA GLN A 6 -27.72 -7.08 41.49
C GLN A 6 -26.35 -6.63 42.00
N MET A 7 -25.28 -7.26 41.52
CA MET A 7 -23.95 -6.65 41.60
C MET A 7 -23.83 -5.62 40.48
N ILE A 8 -24.19 -4.39 40.81
CA ILE A 8 -23.77 -3.18 40.10
C ILE A 8 -22.27 -3.06 40.35
N GLN A 9 -21.45 -3.32 39.34
CA GLN A 9 -20.02 -3.01 39.38
C GLN A 9 -19.81 -1.64 38.71
N PRO A 10 -19.52 -0.57 39.48
CA PRO A 10 -19.24 0.74 38.91
C PRO A 10 -17.77 0.81 38.47
N GLY A 11 -17.52 1.37 37.29
CA GLY A 11 -16.22 2.01 37.01
C GLY A 11 -15.08 1.15 36.46
N GLY A 12 -15.34 0.22 35.55
CA GLY A 12 -14.27 -0.37 34.74
C GLY A 12 -13.94 0.51 33.53
N PHE A 13 -12.92 1.38 33.63
CA PHE A 13 -12.25 1.92 32.44
C PHE A 13 -11.78 0.73 31.58
N PRO A 14 -12.18 0.60 30.31
CA PRO A 14 -11.54 -0.40 29.46
C PRO A 14 -10.06 -0.04 29.36
N PRO A 15 -9.13 -1.02 29.46
CA PRO A 15 -7.71 -0.74 29.29
C PRO A 15 -7.54 -0.05 27.94
N GLY A 16 -6.86 1.09 27.95
CA GLY A 16 -6.59 1.92 26.78
C GLY A 16 -5.89 1.11 25.70
N GLY A 17 -6.68 0.39 24.91
CA GLY A 17 -6.24 -0.20 23.66
C GLY A 17 -5.97 0.96 22.74
N VAL A 18 -4.69 1.31 22.59
CA VAL A 18 -4.22 2.16 21.49
C VAL A 18 -4.97 1.73 20.23
N PRO A 19 -5.78 2.61 19.61
CA PRO A 19 -6.58 2.20 18.47
C PRO A 19 -5.61 1.66 17.42
N ALA A 20 -5.75 0.37 17.10
CA ALA A 20 -4.90 -0.30 16.14
C ALA A 20 -4.91 0.52 14.84
N LYS A 21 -3.83 1.27 14.59
CA LYS A 21 -3.73 2.17 13.45
C LYS A 21 -3.93 1.30 12.21
N LYS A 22 -5.07 1.51 11.54
CA LYS A 22 -5.46 0.72 10.36
C LYS A 22 -4.26 0.67 9.42
N PRO A 23 -3.89 -0.51 8.88
CA PRO A 23 -2.73 -0.61 8.00
C PRO A 23 -2.98 0.30 6.79
N SER A 24 -2.23 1.39 6.72
CA SER A 24 -2.41 2.46 5.74
C SER A 24 -1.73 2.07 4.44
N VAL A 25 -2.47 2.18 3.34
CA VAL A 25 -1.96 1.92 1.98
C VAL A 25 -1.25 3.16 1.41
N VAL A 26 -1.44 4.32 2.04
CA VAL A 26 -0.93 5.63 1.59
C VAL A 26 0.59 5.65 1.36
N PRO A 27 1.44 5.09 2.25
CA PRO A 27 2.89 5.09 2.04
C PRO A 27 3.31 4.30 0.78
N GLY A 28 2.62 3.19 0.48
CA GLY A 28 2.90 2.39 -0.71
C GLY A 28 2.55 3.12 -2.00
N ILE A 29 1.41 3.82 -2.02
CA ILE A 29 0.98 4.63 -3.18
C ILE A 29 1.95 5.80 -3.40
N LEU A 30 2.39 6.48 -2.34
CA LEU A 30 3.36 7.57 -2.45
C LEU A 30 4.69 7.08 -3.05
N LEU A 31 5.17 5.90 -2.65
CA LEU A 31 6.37 5.30 -3.23
C LEU A 31 6.18 4.96 -4.71
N ILE A 32 5.01 4.49 -5.11
CA ILE A 32 4.70 4.23 -6.53
C ILE A 32 4.75 5.53 -7.33
N ILE A 33 4.10 6.60 -6.85
CA ILE A 33 4.11 7.90 -7.52
C ILE A 33 5.54 8.45 -7.61
N ALA A 34 6.29 8.40 -6.51
CA ALA A 34 7.68 8.82 -6.49
C ALA A 34 8.55 8.02 -7.47
N GLY A 35 8.37 6.70 -7.53
CA GLY A 35 9.06 5.83 -8.49
C GLY A 35 8.71 6.16 -9.93
N VAL A 36 7.44 6.40 -10.26
CA VAL A 36 7.03 6.78 -11.64
C VAL A 36 7.58 8.15 -12.03
N LEU A 37 7.51 9.13 -11.13
CA LEU A 37 8.04 10.47 -11.38
C LEU A 37 9.56 10.44 -11.54
N GLY A 38 10.27 9.74 -10.65
CA GLY A 38 11.72 9.57 -10.75
C GLY A 38 12.14 8.86 -12.03
N LEU A 39 11.38 7.85 -12.46
CA LEU A 39 11.63 7.14 -13.71
C LEU A 39 11.42 8.07 -14.92
N GLY A 40 10.38 8.91 -14.90
CA GLY A 40 10.17 9.96 -15.90
C GLY A 40 11.35 10.94 -15.97
N VAL A 41 11.83 11.43 -14.82
CA VAL A 41 13.00 12.32 -14.75
C VAL A 41 14.25 11.64 -15.28
N GLY A 42 14.53 10.40 -14.87
CA GLY A 42 15.69 9.63 -15.36
C GLY A 42 15.67 9.45 -16.88
N LEU A 43 14.50 9.12 -17.44
CA LEU A 43 14.33 9.02 -18.89
C LEU A 43 14.52 10.37 -19.59
N CYS A 44 13.98 11.46 -19.04
CA CYS A 44 14.21 12.79 -19.62
C CYS A 44 15.70 13.13 -19.68
N ILE A 45 16.46 12.82 -18.63
CA ILE A 45 17.92 13.04 -18.59
C ILE A 45 18.62 12.25 -19.69
N LEU A 46 18.24 10.99 -19.91
CA LEU A 46 18.83 10.13 -20.94
C LEU A 46 18.58 10.63 -22.38
N VAL A 47 17.49 11.36 -22.60
CA VAL A 47 17.12 11.85 -23.93
C VAL A 47 17.78 13.21 -24.25
N ILE A 48 18.21 13.98 -23.24
CA ILE A 48 18.88 15.28 -23.44
C ILE A 48 20.09 15.19 -24.39
N PRO A 49 21.04 14.24 -24.21
CA PRO A 49 22.17 14.08 -25.14
C PRO A 49 21.71 13.82 -26.57
N MET A 50 20.68 13.00 -26.80
CA MET A 50 20.19 12.77 -28.16
C MET A 50 19.71 14.06 -28.83
N PHE A 51 18.98 14.91 -28.11
CA PHE A 51 18.57 16.20 -28.67
C PHE A 51 19.76 17.13 -28.94
N LEU A 52 20.72 17.20 -28.02
CA LEU A 52 21.92 18.03 -28.20
C LEU A 52 22.77 17.56 -29.39
N PHE A 53 22.87 16.25 -29.61
CA PHE A 53 23.53 15.66 -30.76
C PHE A 53 22.86 16.12 -32.07
N LEU A 54 21.53 16.04 -32.13
CA LEU A 54 20.72 16.44 -33.30
C LEU A 54 20.74 17.96 -33.55
N LEU A 55 20.84 18.79 -32.51
CA LEU A 55 20.89 20.26 -32.62
C LEU A 55 22.23 20.81 -33.12
N GLY A 56 23.23 19.95 -33.35
CA GLY A 56 24.54 20.38 -33.86
C GLY A 56 25.73 19.92 -33.02
N GLY A 57 25.51 19.11 -31.97
CA GLY A 57 26.58 18.52 -31.16
C GLY A 57 27.41 17.44 -31.86
N GLY A 58 26.94 16.91 -33.00
CA GLY A 58 27.57 15.77 -33.69
C GLY A 58 28.86 16.06 -34.49
N GLY A 59 29.41 17.28 -34.42
CA GLY A 59 30.61 17.65 -35.18
C GLY A 59 31.90 16.95 -34.73
N ASN A 60 32.03 16.62 -33.45
CA ASN A 60 33.10 15.80 -32.90
C ASN A 60 32.49 14.77 -31.94
N VAL A 61 32.36 13.54 -32.42
CA VAL A 61 31.65 12.46 -31.72
C VAL A 61 32.37 12.07 -30.42
N ASP A 62 33.71 12.04 -30.41
CA ASP A 62 34.49 11.64 -29.23
C ASP A 62 34.33 12.66 -28.09
N ALA A 63 34.41 13.95 -28.40
CA ALA A 63 34.21 15.02 -27.41
C ALA A 63 32.75 15.09 -26.93
N PHE A 64 31.81 14.78 -27.82
CA PHE A 64 30.40 14.74 -27.48
C PHE A 64 30.07 13.55 -26.56
N ASP A 65 30.65 12.38 -26.81
CA ASP A 65 30.45 11.18 -26.00
C ASP A 65 30.96 11.38 -24.56
N ASP A 66 32.13 11.99 -24.41
CA ASP A 66 32.70 12.28 -23.08
C ASP A 66 31.79 13.25 -22.28
N PHE A 67 31.21 14.24 -22.96
CA PHE A 67 30.19 15.12 -22.38
C PHE A 67 28.87 14.41 -22.06
N ALA A 68 28.39 13.55 -22.96
CA ALA A 68 27.12 12.83 -22.83
C ALA A 68 27.19 11.72 -21.75
N SER A 69 28.37 11.16 -21.51
CA SER A 69 28.62 10.08 -20.55
C SER A 69 28.05 10.39 -19.15
N GLY A 70 28.22 11.62 -18.68
CA GLY A 70 27.70 12.07 -17.38
C GLY A 70 26.18 12.07 -17.31
N PHE A 71 25.49 12.40 -18.41
CA PHE A 71 24.04 12.33 -18.50
C PHE A 71 23.56 10.87 -18.54
N PHE A 72 24.25 10.00 -19.28
CA PHE A 72 23.92 8.58 -19.32
C PHE A 72 24.07 7.93 -17.96
N ILE A 73 25.19 8.16 -17.26
CA ILE A 73 25.42 7.63 -15.91
C ILE A 73 24.34 8.15 -14.95
N THR A 74 24.12 9.46 -14.91
CA THR A 74 23.15 10.07 -13.99
C THR A 74 21.73 9.59 -14.28
N GLY A 75 21.31 9.63 -15.53
CA GLY A 75 19.99 9.18 -15.96
C GLY A 75 19.76 7.70 -15.67
N PHE A 76 20.78 6.86 -15.89
CA PHE A 76 20.72 5.44 -15.57
C PHE A 76 20.61 5.18 -14.07
N VAL A 77 21.43 5.84 -13.25
CA VAL A 77 21.37 5.72 -11.79
C VAL A 77 20.00 6.14 -11.26
N VAL A 78 19.48 7.29 -11.73
CA VAL A 78 18.15 7.78 -11.35
C VAL A 78 17.06 6.78 -11.77
N ALA A 79 17.14 6.24 -12.99
CA ALA A 79 16.18 5.25 -13.48
C ALA A 79 16.20 3.97 -12.64
N VAL A 80 17.39 3.41 -12.36
CA VAL A 80 17.55 2.21 -11.54
C VAL A 80 16.99 2.41 -10.13
N VAL A 81 17.36 3.50 -9.47
CA VAL A 81 16.84 3.83 -8.13
C VAL A 81 15.31 3.97 -8.15
N SER A 82 14.77 4.62 -9.18
CA SER A 82 13.32 4.81 -9.34
C SER A 82 12.58 3.50 -9.54
N VAL A 83 13.15 2.56 -10.31
CA VAL A 83 12.61 1.21 -10.47
C VAL A 83 12.61 0.46 -9.14
N LEU A 84 13.69 0.54 -8.36
CA LEU A 84 13.76 -0.09 -7.03
C LEU A 84 12.70 0.47 -6.08
N VAL A 85 12.52 1.79 -6.06
CA VAL A 85 11.49 2.47 -5.27
C VAL A 85 10.08 2.05 -5.72
N LEU A 86 9.85 1.95 -7.03
CA LEU A 86 8.58 1.49 -7.58
C LEU A 86 8.27 0.05 -7.16
N ILE A 87 9.24 -0.87 -7.26
CA ILE A 87 9.10 -2.26 -6.81
C ILE A 87 8.79 -2.29 -5.32
N ALA A 88 9.52 -1.53 -4.49
CA ALA A 88 9.27 -1.45 -3.06
C ALA A 88 7.85 -0.93 -2.74
N GLY A 89 7.38 0.09 -3.47
CA GLY A 89 6.03 0.63 -3.32
C GLY A 89 4.94 -0.38 -3.67
N ILE A 90 5.12 -1.14 -4.76
CA ILE A 90 4.21 -2.22 -5.18
C ILE A 90 4.20 -3.35 -4.15
N VAL A 91 5.36 -3.81 -3.70
CA VAL A 91 5.48 -4.87 -2.70
C VAL A 91 4.84 -4.44 -1.38
N LEU A 92 5.09 -3.21 -0.93
CA LEU A 92 4.48 -2.68 0.30
C LEU A 92 2.95 -2.62 0.18
N THR A 93 2.44 -2.13 -0.95
CA THR A 93 1.00 -2.04 -1.23
C THR A 93 0.33 -3.42 -1.25
N THR A 94 0.96 -4.40 -1.91
CA THR A 94 0.44 -5.77 -2.02
C THR A 94 0.48 -6.52 -0.69
N VAL A 95 1.55 -6.38 0.10
CA VAL A 95 1.66 -6.98 1.44
C VAL A 95 0.63 -6.38 2.39
N VAL A 96 0.46 -5.05 2.39
CA VAL A 96 -0.57 -4.37 3.20
C VAL A 96 -1.98 -4.83 2.79
N ALA A 97 -2.27 -4.90 1.48
CA ALA A 97 -3.55 -5.38 0.97
C ALA A 97 -3.80 -6.86 1.33
N ARG A 98 -2.77 -7.71 1.25
CA ARG A 98 -2.84 -9.14 1.60
C ARG A 98 -3.03 -9.35 3.10
N LYS A 99 -2.32 -8.58 3.94
CA LYS A 99 -2.47 -8.60 5.41
C LYS A 99 -3.88 -8.15 5.82
N ARG A 100 -4.46 -7.15 5.13
CA ARG A 100 -5.85 -6.73 5.34
C ARG A 100 -6.86 -7.83 4.98
N ARG A 101 -6.60 -8.66 3.95
CA ARG A 101 -7.52 -9.76 3.59
C ARG A 101 -7.53 -10.89 4.62
N ARG A 102 -6.41 -11.17 5.30
CA ARG A 102 -6.35 -12.17 6.38
C ARG A 102 -7.07 -11.70 7.66
N MET A 103 -7.11 -10.39 7.88
CA MET A 103 -7.78 -9.74 9.02
C MET A 103 -9.25 -9.37 8.76
N ARG A 104 -9.76 -9.61 7.56
CA ARG A 104 -11.18 -9.46 7.26
C ARG A 104 -11.79 -10.84 7.50
N PRO A 105 -12.51 -11.09 8.61
CA PRO A 105 -13.30 -12.30 8.73
C PRO A 105 -14.14 -12.40 7.46
N GLN A 106 -14.23 -13.59 6.88
CA GLN A 106 -15.19 -13.86 5.83
C GLN A 106 -16.61 -13.65 6.38
N VAL A 107 -17.04 -12.41 6.57
CA VAL A 107 -18.45 -12.07 6.59
C VAL A 107 -18.85 -12.07 5.12
N ARG A 108 -18.89 -13.29 4.56
CA ARG A 108 -19.69 -13.58 3.38
C ARG A 108 -21.10 -13.27 3.86
N MET A 109 -21.57 -12.06 3.58
CA MET A 109 -22.98 -11.72 3.64
C MET A 109 -23.67 -12.62 2.61
N VAL A 110 -24.01 -13.83 3.02
CA VAL A 110 -25.07 -14.59 2.40
C VAL A 110 -26.32 -13.84 2.81
N ARG A 111 -26.85 -12.99 1.93
CA ARG A 111 -28.19 -12.44 2.06
C ARG A 111 -29.15 -13.58 1.76
N PRO A 112 -29.89 -14.15 2.74
CA PRO A 112 -30.99 -15.02 2.41
C PRO A 112 -32.09 -14.13 1.81
N PRO A 113 -32.73 -14.51 0.70
CA PRO A 113 -33.90 -13.79 0.22
C PRO A 113 -35.03 -13.96 1.25
N GLY A 114 -35.28 -12.93 2.07
CA GLY A 114 -36.54 -12.78 2.80
C GLY A 114 -36.56 -12.95 4.34
N GLY A 115 -35.47 -12.74 5.09
CA GLY A 115 -35.53 -12.81 6.56
C GLY A 115 -34.68 -11.76 7.31
N PRO A 116 -35.05 -11.38 8.55
CA PRO A 116 -34.26 -10.45 9.35
C PRO A 116 -32.89 -11.04 9.71
N PRO A 117 -31.85 -10.20 9.87
CA PRO A 117 -30.48 -10.66 10.02
C PRO A 117 -30.28 -11.37 11.37
N PHE A 118 -30.10 -12.69 11.34
CA PHE A 118 -29.64 -13.43 12.52
C PHE A 118 -28.13 -13.30 12.65
N GLN A 119 -27.66 -12.67 13.74
CA GLN A 119 -26.27 -12.80 14.18
C GLN A 119 -26.07 -14.21 14.70
N GLN A 120 -25.40 -15.07 13.94
CA GLN A 120 -24.85 -16.31 14.49
C GLN A 120 -23.56 -15.97 15.23
N THR A 121 -23.68 -15.76 16.54
CA THR A 121 -22.53 -15.73 17.46
C THR A 121 -21.93 -17.14 17.52
N PRO A 122 -20.65 -17.35 17.16
CA PRO A 122 -20.02 -18.67 17.25
C PRO A 122 -19.86 -19.04 18.73
N GLY A 123 -20.61 -20.04 19.21
CA GLY A 123 -20.42 -20.63 20.54
C GLY A 123 -21.60 -20.60 21.52
N GLY A 124 -22.82 -20.26 21.09
CA GLY A 124 -24.01 -20.37 21.95
C GLY A 124 -24.54 -21.80 22.06
N PRO A 125 -24.99 -22.27 23.25
CA PRO A 125 -25.48 -23.63 23.45
C PRO A 125 -26.75 -23.91 22.61
N PRO A 126 -26.98 -25.17 22.19
CA PRO A 126 -28.11 -25.52 21.35
C PRO A 126 -29.43 -25.26 22.10
N THR A 127 -30.27 -24.41 21.52
CA THR A 127 -31.62 -24.12 22.04
C THR A 127 -32.49 -25.39 21.89
N PRO A 128 -33.27 -25.80 22.90
CA PRO A 128 -34.12 -26.98 22.77
C PRO A 128 -35.19 -26.75 21.71
N ARG A 129 -35.26 -27.64 20.71
CA ARG A 129 -36.48 -27.77 19.89
C ARG A 129 -37.58 -28.35 20.76
N ARG A 130 -38.73 -27.69 20.71
CA ARG A 130 -39.99 -28.06 21.35
C ARG A 130 -40.41 -29.47 20.97
#